data_AF-A0A511XEX9-F1
#
_entry.id   AF-A0A511XEX9-F1
#
_cell.length_a   1.000
_cell.length_b   1.000
_cell.length_c   1.000
_cell.angle_alpha   90.00
_cell.angle_beta   90.00
_cell.angle_gamma   90.00
#
_symmetry.space_group_name_H-M   'P 1'
#
loop_
_entity.id
_entity.type
_entity.pdbx_description
1 polymer ?
#
loop_
_entity_poly.entity_id
_entity_poly.type
_entity_poly.pdbx_seq_one_letter_code
_entity_poly.pdbx_strand_id
1 'polypeptide(L)' 'MARESCDWITIDPILRHLANCGVSVAMQARRLGVSERAIYQRRSILGLTRKQREKRDARRAAHAHAA' A
#
# COMPACT_ATOMS: atom_id res chain seq x y z
N MET A 1 -17.90 18.25 11.46
CA MET A 1 -17.82 16.80 11.17
C MET A 1 -16.49 16.29 11.70
N ALA A 2 -16.45 15.85 12.96
CA ALA A 2 -15.25 15.23 13.53
C ALA A 2 -14.98 13.95 12.73
N ARG A 3 -13.90 13.95 11.94
CA ARG A 3 -13.45 12.76 11.21
C ARG A 3 -13.03 11.75 12.26
N GLU A 4 -13.79 10.66 12.42
CA GLU A 4 -13.32 9.50 13.18
C GLU A 4 -11.92 9.18 12.67
N SER A 5 -10.94 9.33 13.56
CA SER A 5 -9.54 9.06 13.24
C SER A 5 -9.45 7.58 12.91
N CYS A 6 -9.40 7.24 11.61
CA CYS A 6 -9.10 5.88 11.19
C CYS A 6 -7.82 5.44 11.91
N ASP A 7 -7.87 4.28 12.56
CA ASP A 7 -6.71 3.73 13.25
C ASP A 7 -5.68 3.25 12.21
N TRP A 8 -4.86 4.17 11.75
CA TRP A 8 -3.82 3.89 10.77
C TRP A 8 -2.73 2.99 11.33
N ILE A 9 -2.58 2.89 12.65
CA ILE A 9 -1.55 2.04 13.29
C ILE A 9 -1.86 0.57 12.99
N THR A 10 -3.12 0.16 13.07
CA THR A 10 -3.55 -1.21 12.76
C THR A 10 -3.76 -1.43 11.26
N ILE A 11 -4.18 -0.39 10.51
CA ILE A 11 -4.45 -0.49 9.07
C ILE A 11 -3.16 -0.55 8.23
N ASP A 12 -2.11 0.18 8.61
CA ASP A 12 -0.89 0.32 7.80
C ASP A 12 -0.19 -1.02 7.47
N PRO A 13 0.00 -1.96 8.42
CA PRO A 13 0.57 -3.26 8.13
C PRO A 13 -0.25 -4.03 7.08
N ILE A 14 -1.57 -4.00 7.21
CA ILE A 14 -2.49 -4.66 6.27
C ILE A 14 -2.43 -3.99 4.90
N LEU A 15 -2.42 -2.65 4.86
CA LEU A 15 -2.32 -1.89 3.63
C LEU A 15 -1.00 -2.17 2.89
N ARG A 16 0.13 -2.26 3.61
CA ARG A 16 1.43 -2.67 3.05
C ARG A 16 1.35 -4.06 2.45
N HIS A 17 0.77 -5.02 3.18
CA HIS A 17 0.63 -6.39 2.69
C HIS A 17 -0.23 -6.44 1.41
N LEU A 18 -1.41 -5.82 1.42
CA LEU A 18 -2.30 -5.76 0.25
C LEU A 18 -1.63 -5.07 -0.95
N ALA A 19 -0.89 -3.99 -0.72
CA ALA A 19 -0.14 -3.30 -1.78
C ALA A 19 0.98 -4.18 -2.35
N ASN A 20 1.63 -4.99 -1.51
CA ASN A 20 2.67 -5.93 -1.94
C ASN A 20 2.11 -7.10 -2.74
N CYS A 21 0.92 -7.57 -2.38
CA CYS A 21 0.19 -8.60 -3.13
C CYS A 21 -0.41 -8.09 -4.44
N GLY A 22 -0.31 -6.79 -4.75
CA GLY A 22 -0.83 -6.21 -5.99
C GLY A 22 -2.34 -5.97 -5.99
N VAL A 23 -2.98 -5.94 -4.82
CA VAL A 23 -4.41 -5.65 -4.69
C VAL A 23 -4.71 -4.20 -5.13
N SER A 24 -5.83 -4.00 -5.82
CA SER A 24 -6.25 -2.66 -6.27
C SER A 24 -6.63 -1.73 -5.11
N VAL A 25 -6.54 -0.42 -5.32
CA VAL A 25 -6.90 0.58 -4.30
C VAL A 25 -8.37 0.50 -3.92
N ALA A 26 -9.26 0.28 -4.89
CA ALA A 26 -10.70 0.08 -4.65
C ALA A 26 -10.96 -1.13 -3.72
N MET A 27 -10.23 -2.23 -3.92
CA MET A 27 -10.39 -3.41 -3.08
C MET A 27 -9.74 -3.24 -1.70
N GLN A 28 -8.64 -2.48 -1.59
CA GLN A 28 -8.05 -2.08 -0.31
C GLN A 28 -9.04 -1.24 0.50
N ALA A 29 -9.66 -0.24 -0.12
CA ALA A 29 -10.67 0.62 0.50
C ALA A 29 -11.85 -0.19 1.05
N ARG A 30 -12.42 -1.10 0.24
CA ARG A 30 -13.52 -1.99 0.66
C ARG A 30 -13.12 -2.90 1.81
N ARG A 31 -11.93 -3.50 1.78
CA ARG A 31 -11.44 -4.40 2.84
C ARG A 31 -11.13 -3.69 4.15
N LEU A 32 -10.65 -2.45 4.07
CA LEU A 32 -10.23 -1.67 5.22
C LEU A 32 -11.34 -0.76 5.77
N GLY A 33 -12.50 -0.72 5.11
CA GLY A 33 -13.63 0.13 5.52
C GLY A 33 -13.35 1.63 5.41
N VAL A 34 -12.41 2.03 4.54
CA VAL A 34 -12.00 3.44 4.38
C VAL A 34 -12.21 3.91 2.95
N SER A 35 -12.27 5.22 2.75
CA SER A 35 -12.37 5.80 1.40
C SER A 35 -11.13 5.53 0.56
N GLU A 36 -11.30 5.37 -0.76
CA GLU A 36 -10.17 5.23 -1.70
C GLU A 36 -9.21 6.42 -1.62
N ARG A 37 -9.74 7.64 -1.41
CA ARG A 37 -8.93 8.85 -1.23
C ARG A 37 -8.01 8.74 -0.02
N ALA A 38 -8.49 8.19 1.09
CA ALA A 38 -7.67 7.96 2.28
C ALA A 38 -6.56 6.95 2.00
N ILE A 39 -6.86 5.88 1.24
CA ILE A 39 -5.85 4.92 0.78
C ILE A 39 -4.79 5.59 -0.10
N TYR A 40 -5.16 6.42 -1.07
CA TYR A 40 -4.20 7.14 -1.92
C TYR A 40 -3.26 8.02 -1.10
N GLN A 41 -3.82 8.82 -0.18
CA GLN A 41 -3.03 9.66 0.72
C GLN A 41 -2.09 8.82 1.59
N ARG A 42 -2.61 7.74 2.19
CA ARG A 42 -1.81 6.88 3.07
C ARG A 42 -0.72 6.14 2.32
N ARG A 43 -0.99 5.64 1.12
CA ARG A 43 0.02 5.03 0.25
C ARG A 43 1.13 6.00 -0.13
N SER A 44 0.81 7.29 -0.32
CA SER A 44 1.82 8.32 -0.55
C SER A 44 2.74 8.47 0.66
N ILE A 45 2.16 8.57 1.88
CA ILE A 45 2.89 8.67 3.15
C ILE A 45 3.77 7.43 3.39
N LEU A 46 3.24 6.24 3.11
CA LEU A 46 3.94 4.96 3.27
C LEU A 46 4.94 4.66 2.14
N GLY A 47 5.05 5.51 1.13
CA GLY A 47 5.89 5.27 -0.04
C GLY A 47 5.42 4.14 -0.96
N LEU A 48 4.21 3.59 -0.78
CA LEU A 48 3.65 2.47 -1.56
C LEU A 48 3.20 2.87 -2.97
N THR A 49 3.97 3.73 -3.64
CA THR A 49 3.70 4.20 -4.99
C THR A 49 4.19 3.20 -6.02
N ARG A 50 3.60 3.27 -7.23
CA ARG A 50 3.96 2.41 -8.37
C ARG A 50 5.46 2.43 -8.68
N LYS A 51 6.09 3.60 -8.56
CA LYS A 51 7.53 3.80 -8.74
C LYS A 51 8.38 3.00 -7.74
N GLN A 52 7.94 2.88 -6.48
CA GLN A 52 8.67 2.07 -5.49
C GLN A 52 8.47 0.57 -5.72
N ARG A 53 7.29 0.16 -6.21
CA ARG A 53 7.06 -1.23 -6.62
C ARG A 53 8.00 -1.62 -7.76
N GLU A 54 8.09 -0.82 -8.82
CA GLU A 54 9.00 -1.06 -9.95
C GLU A 54 10.46 -1.15 -9.49
N LYS A 55 10.91 -0.24 -8.62
CA LYS A 55 12.26 -0.28 -8.05
C LYS A 55 12.52 -1.56 -7.23
N ARG A 56 11.52 -2.04 -6.47
CA ARG A 56 11.64 -3.27 -5.69
C ARG A 56 11.66 -4.51 -6.60
N ASP A 57 10.78 -4.56 -7.58
CA ASP A 57 10.70 -5.68 -8.51
C ASP A 57 11.98 -5.77 -9.35
N ALA A 58 12.55 -4.62 -9.77
CA ALA A 58 13.87 -4.54 -10.39
C ALA A 58 15.00 -5.05 -9.46
N ARG A 59 14.98 -4.69 -8.17
CA ARG A 59 15.95 -5.21 -7.18
C ARG A 59 15.83 -6.71 -6.96
N ARG A 60 14.61 -7.26 -6.92
CA ARG A 60 14.38 -8.70 -6.82
C ARG A 60 14.87 -9.44 -8.06
N ALA A 61 14.60 -8.90 -9.25
CA ALA A 61 15.10 -9.47 -10.50
C ALA A 61 16.63 -9.47 -10.57
N ALA A 62 17.27 -8.38 -10.12
CA ALA A 62 18.73 -8.28 -10.07
C ALA A 62 19.37 -9.30 -9.10
N HIS A 63 18.73 -9.55 -7.95
CA HIS A 63 19.23 -10.54 -6.97
C HIS A 63 19.00 -11.99 -7.43
N ALA A 64 17.95 -12.26 -8.20
CA ALA A 64 17.66 -13.60 -8.73
C ALA A 64 18.64 -14.06 -9.83
N HIS A 65 19.37 -13.12 -10.45
CA HIS A 65 20.35 -13.40 -11.52
C HIS A 65 21.80 -13.53 -11.01
N ALA A 66 22.04 -13.31 -9.73
CA ALA A 66 23.37 -13.33 -9.11
C ALA A 66 23.63 -14.59 -8.26
N ALA A 67 22.74 -15.59 -8.34
CA ALA A 67 22.85 -16.89 -7.69
C ALA A 67 22.90 -17.99 -8.76
#